data_AF-A0AAE9DY75-F1
#
_entry.id   AF-A0AAE9DY75-F1
#
_cell.length_a   1.000
_cell.length_b   1.000
_cell.length_c   1.000
_cell.angle_alpha   90.00
_cell.angle_beta   90.00
_cell.angle_gamma   90.00
#
_symmetry.space_group_name_H-M   'P 1'
#
loop_
_entity.id
_entity.type
_entity.pdbx_description
1 polymer ?
#
loop_
_entity_poly.entity_id
_entity_poly.type
_entity_poly.pdbx_seq_one_letter_code
_entity_poly.pdbx_strand_id
1 'polypeptide(L)'
;MLGSVIRQAVSRQVIRKSPISTTSVVSQTIETKTDAPKKPTIWKIDEKKRERLANFGKYAAECLPKFVQKVQFAAGDELELLIHPSGVVPVLSFLKGNHSAQFTNLTFITGMDVPTRKNRLEVIYALYSVRFNARVRVRTYTDEIAPIDSVTPVFKGADWYEREVYDMYGVWFNNHPDLRRILTDYGFEGHPFRKDYPLSGYNEVRYDPELKRVVYEPSEMAQEFRKFDLNSPWETFPAFRNQSITSGYETILETVTEKPATQNNKSELEVQTWFISLIHDQKYPTARWAKRFSEIVGVEVELLIKGTIMFILALLVVLKEPHYLANSLLVAAPIVLTYCEPSERLSSGIMFIYWTLFGFFVLFDRILEYIPLYYIFKLAVFIGLFLPPSNPTIELIHNKVKNVQEK
;
A
#
# COMPACT_ATOMS: atom_id res chain seq x y z
N MET A 1 77.25 -6.70 3.76
CA MET A 1 77.66 -6.04 5.02
C MET A 1 76.42 -5.94 5.89
N LEU A 2 76.34 -6.74 6.96
CA LEU A 2 76.43 -6.27 8.34
C LEU A 2 75.47 -5.09 8.59
N GLY A 3 74.41 -5.16 9.39
CA GLY A 3 74.04 -6.12 10.41
C GLY A 3 73.24 -5.39 11.50
N SER A 4 72.54 -6.18 12.32
CA SER A 4 72.09 -5.84 13.69
C SER A 4 70.93 -4.82 13.79
N VAL A 5 69.96 -4.89 14.71
CA VAL A 5 69.93 -5.47 16.06
C VAL A 5 68.51 -5.94 16.43
N ILE A 6 68.49 -7.13 17.02
CA ILE A 6 67.44 -7.86 17.74
C ILE A 6 67.08 -7.18 19.08
N ARG A 7 65.81 -7.29 19.54
CA ARG A 7 65.43 -7.66 20.94
C ARG A 7 63.90 -7.79 21.04
N GLN A 8 63.37 -9.00 21.26
CA GLN A 8 63.02 -9.60 22.57
C GLN A 8 61.69 -9.04 23.14
N ALA A 9 60.75 -9.78 23.69
CA ALA A 9 60.70 -11.18 24.11
C ALA A 9 59.24 -11.65 24.22
N VAL A 10 59.07 -12.96 24.05
CA VAL A 10 57.86 -13.74 24.31
C VAL A 10 57.75 -14.01 25.81
N SER A 11 56.58 -13.83 26.44
CA SER A 11 56.31 -14.42 27.76
C SER A 11 54.86 -14.93 27.92
N ARG A 12 54.75 -16.26 27.95
CA ARG A 12 53.85 -17.14 28.71
C ARG A 12 52.40 -16.68 29.00
N GLN A 13 51.45 -17.32 28.31
CA GLN A 13 50.06 -17.45 28.74
C GLN A 13 49.96 -18.38 29.95
N VAL A 14 49.30 -17.91 31.02
CA VAL A 14 48.92 -18.70 32.19
C VAL A 14 47.41 -18.93 32.12
N ILE A 15 47.01 -20.18 31.85
CA ILE A 15 45.62 -20.64 31.91
C ILE A 15 45.25 -20.84 33.38
N ARG A 16 44.39 -19.98 33.93
CA ARG A 16 43.77 -20.21 35.24
C ARG A 16 42.38 -20.82 35.05
N LYS A 17 42.18 -22.00 35.64
CA LYS A 17 40.90 -22.71 35.76
C LYS A 17 39.95 -21.95 36.70
N SER A 18 38.69 -21.83 36.30
CA SER A 18 37.57 -21.26 37.06
C SER A 18 37.15 -22.13 38.24
N PRO A 19 36.72 -21.56 39.39
CA PRO A 19 35.89 -22.28 40.35
C PRO A 19 34.40 -22.11 40.06
N ILE A 20 33.65 -23.19 40.24
CA ILE A 20 32.19 -23.24 40.24
C ILE A 20 31.70 -22.69 41.58
N SER A 21 30.79 -21.71 41.57
CA SER A 21 29.97 -21.40 42.75
C SER A 21 28.64 -20.71 42.40
N THR A 22 27.58 -21.45 42.70
CA THR A 22 26.28 -21.02 43.26
C THR A 22 25.39 -20.04 42.49
N THR A 23 24.30 -20.61 41.98
CA THR A 23 23.03 -19.94 41.65
C THR A 23 22.56 -19.02 42.78
N SER A 24 22.51 -17.72 42.50
CA SER A 24 21.65 -16.78 43.23
C SER A 24 20.64 -16.20 42.24
N VAL A 25 19.36 -16.32 42.60
CA VAL A 25 18.25 -15.71 41.89
C VAL A 25 18.38 -14.20 42.10
N VAL A 26 18.94 -13.51 41.11
CA VAL A 26 18.92 -12.04 41.06
C VAL A 26 17.54 -11.66 40.56
N SER A 27 16.67 -11.24 41.49
CA SER A 27 15.46 -10.50 41.15
C SER A 27 15.87 -9.29 40.31
N GLN A 28 15.52 -9.29 39.03
CA GLN A 28 15.67 -8.12 38.17
C GLN A 28 14.67 -7.06 38.64
N THR A 29 15.11 -6.19 39.54
CA THR A 29 14.55 -4.84 39.62
C THR A 29 14.66 -4.22 38.23
N ILE A 30 13.53 -3.75 37.70
CA ILE A 30 13.46 -2.96 36.48
C ILE A 30 14.26 -1.69 36.76
N GLU A 31 15.54 -1.68 36.39
CA GLU A 31 16.34 -0.48 36.35
C GLU A 31 15.79 0.37 35.20
N THR A 32 15.07 1.44 35.55
CA THR A 32 14.83 2.56 34.65
C THR A 32 16.20 3.03 34.16
N LYS A 33 16.55 2.73 32.91
CA LYS A 33 17.74 3.28 32.25
C LYS A 33 17.68 4.80 32.41
N THR A 34 18.60 5.34 33.20
CA THR A 34 18.83 6.77 33.29
C THR A 34 19.50 7.18 32.00
N ASP A 35 18.74 7.81 31.11
CA ASP A 35 19.26 8.34 29.85
C ASP A 35 20.42 9.29 30.13
N ALA A 36 21.58 9.04 29.51
CA ALA A 36 22.73 9.93 29.56
C ALA A 36 22.29 11.35 29.15
N PRO A 37 22.80 12.41 29.82
CA PRO A 37 22.36 13.77 29.54
C PRO A 37 22.64 14.12 28.08
N LYS A 38 21.57 14.36 27.31
CA LYS A 38 21.64 14.81 25.92
C LYS A 38 22.49 16.08 25.84
N LYS A 39 23.34 16.19 24.80
CA LYS A 39 24.24 17.34 24.57
C LYS A 39 23.45 18.66 24.59
N PRO A 40 24.03 19.77 25.08
CA PRO A 40 23.33 21.05 25.24
C PRO A 40 22.85 21.68 23.92
N THR A 41 23.45 21.30 22.80
CA THR A 41 23.06 21.77 21.45
C THR A 41 21.81 21.10 20.90
N ILE A 42 21.35 20.00 21.52
CA ILE A 42 20.21 19.21 21.04
C ILE A 42 18.94 19.76 21.68
N TRP A 43 17.92 20.03 20.85
CA TRP A 43 16.60 20.41 21.32
C TRP A 43 16.00 19.35 22.24
N LYS A 44 15.42 19.77 23.36
CA LYS A 44 14.80 18.88 24.34
C LYS A 44 13.31 18.72 24.04
N ILE A 45 12.91 17.49 23.77
CA ILE A 45 11.51 17.06 23.57
C ILE A 45 10.85 16.94 24.94
N ASP A 46 9.63 17.47 25.10
CA ASP A 46 8.85 17.31 26.32
C ASP A 46 8.05 15.99 26.27
N GLU A 47 8.62 14.94 26.84
CA GLU A 47 8.06 13.59 26.85
C GLU A 47 6.66 13.53 27.48
N LYS A 48 6.41 14.31 28.54
CA LYS A 48 5.10 14.32 29.22
C LYS A 48 4.03 14.93 28.33
N LYS A 49 4.35 16.04 27.66
CA LYS A 49 3.45 16.66 26.69
C LYS A 49 3.19 15.72 25.53
N ARG A 50 4.23 15.06 25.02
CA ARG A 50 4.15 14.10 23.93
C ARG A 50 3.26 12.90 24.26
N GLU A 51 3.40 12.32 25.45
CA GLU A 51 2.55 11.22 25.91
C GLU A 51 1.07 11.63 25.99
N ARG A 52 0.78 12.83 26.54
CA ARG A 52 -0.59 13.37 26.58
C ARG A 52 -1.19 13.55 25.19
N LEU A 53 -0.42 14.09 24.25
CA LEU A 53 -0.84 14.25 22.86
C LEU A 53 -1.03 12.89 22.17
N ALA A 54 -0.19 11.90 22.49
CA ALA A 54 -0.31 10.56 21.94
C ALA A 54 -1.60 9.89 22.40
N ASN A 55 -1.90 9.97 23.69
CA ASN A 55 -3.14 9.45 24.26
C ASN A 55 -4.36 10.16 23.68
N PHE A 56 -4.27 11.48 23.48
CA PHE A 56 -5.32 12.25 22.80
C PHE A 56 -5.50 11.83 21.34
N GLY A 57 -4.42 11.62 20.59
CA GLY A 57 -4.46 11.16 19.21
C GLY A 57 -5.11 9.77 19.09
N LYS A 58 -4.79 8.85 20.00
CA LYS A 58 -5.44 7.54 20.10
C LYS A 58 -6.94 7.66 20.37
N TYR A 59 -7.30 8.47 21.35
CA TYR A 59 -8.69 8.76 21.68
C TYR A 59 -9.48 9.37 20.51
N ALA A 60 -8.87 10.31 19.77
CA ALA A 60 -9.49 10.91 18.59
C ALA A 60 -9.70 9.88 17.46
N ALA A 61 -8.74 8.97 17.25
CA ALA A 61 -8.87 7.88 16.28
C ALA A 61 -9.97 6.88 16.66
N GLU A 62 -10.13 6.55 17.95
CA GLU A 62 -11.20 5.68 18.45
C GLU A 62 -12.58 6.31 18.32
N CYS A 63 -12.69 7.64 18.52
CA CYS A 63 -13.95 8.35 18.37
C CYS A 63 -14.39 8.50 16.90
N LEU A 64 -13.44 8.65 15.98
CA LEU A 64 -13.70 8.93 14.56
C LEU A 64 -12.94 7.97 13.62
N PRO A 65 -13.14 6.64 13.74
CA PRO A 65 -12.38 5.64 12.98
C PRO A 65 -12.70 5.68 11.48
N LYS A 66 -13.86 6.25 11.10
CA LYS A 66 -14.29 6.39 9.70
C LYS A 66 -13.41 7.37 8.92
N PHE A 67 -12.89 8.40 9.59
CA PHE A 67 -12.25 9.54 8.91
C PHE A 67 -10.76 9.65 9.20
N VAL A 68 -10.32 9.31 10.42
CA VAL A 68 -8.91 9.34 10.82
C VAL A 68 -8.21 8.13 10.22
N GLN A 69 -7.19 8.37 9.38
CA GLN A 69 -6.41 7.33 8.72
C GLN A 69 -5.13 7.03 9.48
N LYS A 70 -4.43 8.09 9.91
CA LYS A 70 -3.13 7.99 10.55
C LYS A 70 -2.94 9.09 11.57
N VAL A 71 -2.40 8.72 12.72
CA VAL A 71 -2.01 9.62 13.79
C VAL A 71 -0.49 9.54 13.92
N GLN A 72 0.18 10.68 13.73
CA GLN A 72 1.63 10.74 13.77
C GLN A 72 2.12 11.99 14.49
N PHE A 73 3.35 11.96 14.98
CA PHE A 73 4.05 13.16 15.40
C PHE A 73 4.90 13.68 14.26
N ALA A 74 4.68 14.94 13.89
CA ALA A 74 5.73 15.66 13.19
C ALA A 74 6.95 15.82 14.10
N ALA A 75 8.13 15.96 13.52
CA ALA A 75 9.39 16.06 14.26
C ALA A 75 9.25 17.02 15.47
N GLY A 76 9.51 16.51 16.68
CA GLY A 76 9.25 17.20 17.94
C GLY A 76 7.94 16.77 18.61
N ASP A 77 7.15 17.75 19.09
CA ASP A 77 6.00 17.57 19.98
C ASP A 77 4.66 17.95 19.33
N GLU A 78 4.57 17.87 17.99
CA GLU A 78 3.41 18.35 17.24
C GLU A 78 2.60 17.19 16.67
N LEU A 79 1.35 17.08 17.13
CA LEU A 79 0.43 16.02 16.73
C LEU A 79 -0.19 16.32 15.36
N GLU A 80 -0.11 15.35 14.45
CA GLU A 80 -0.76 15.39 13.13
C GLU A 80 -1.81 14.28 13.00
N LEU A 81 -2.98 14.66 12.51
CA LEU A 81 -4.08 13.76 12.17
C LEU A 81 -4.27 13.79 10.64
N LEU A 82 -4.02 12.67 9.98
CA LEU A 82 -4.33 12.51 8.57
C LEU A 82 -5.75 12.00 8.43
N ILE A 83 -6.58 12.72 7.67
CA ILE A 83 -7.99 12.42 7.52
C ILE A 83 -8.40 12.32 6.05
N HIS A 84 -9.49 11.58 5.81
CA HIS A 84 -10.16 11.56 4.52
C HIS A 84 -10.86 12.91 4.22
N PRO A 85 -10.85 13.41 2.98
CA PRO A 85 -11.47 14.70 2.61
C PRO A 85 -12.97 14.80 2.96
N SER A 86 -13.74 13.72 2.83
CA SER A 86 -15.17 13.70 3.24
C SER A 86 -15.40 13.86 4.75
N GLY A 87 -14.34 13.77 5.56
CA GLY A 87 -14.40 13.85 7.02
C GLY A 87 -14.01 15.20 7.60
N VAL A 88 -13.74 16.21 6.76
CA VAL A 88 -13.22 17.51 7.20
C VAL A 88 -14.14 18.18 8.21
N VAL A 89 -15.42 18.40 7.85
CA VAL A 89 -16.38 19.09 8.72
C VAL A 89 -16.67 18.30 10.01
N PRO A 90 -16.95 16.98 9.98
CA PRO A 90 -17.15 16.20 11.21
C PRO A 90 -15.94 16.19 12.15
N VAL A 91 -14.74 15.99 11.63
CA VAL A 91 -13.51 15.94 12.45
C VAL A 91 -13.24 17.31 13.08
N LEU A 92 -13.32 18.39 12.31
CA LEU A 92 -13.07 19.73 12.83
C LEU A 92 -14.16 20.18 13.82
N SER A 93 -15.41 19.78 13.61
CA SER A 93 -16.50 20.01 14.58
C SER A 93 -16.26 19.26 15.88
N PHE A 94 -15.82 18.00 15.82
CA PHE A 94 -15.45 17.21 16.99
C PHE A 94 -14.27 17.83 17.74
N LEU A 95 -13.21 18.23 17.03
CA LEU A 95 -12.05 18.89 17.62
C LEU A 95 -12.37 20.24 18.24
N LYS A 96 -13.43 20.92 17.79
CA LYS A 96 -13.90 22.16 18.41
C LYS A 96 -14.78 21.91 19.64
N GLY A 97 -15.67 20.93 19.57
CA GLY A 97 -16.76 20.72 20.53
C GLY A 97 -16.47 19.75 21.67
N ASN A 98 -15.49 18.85 21.53
CA ASN A 98 -15.23 17.84 22.55
C ASN A 98 -14.66 18.48 23.84
N HIS A 99 -15.13 18.04 25.01
CA HIS A 99 -14.63 18.51 26.29
C HIS A 99 -13.12 18.29 26.45
N SER A 100 -12.60 17.16 25.94
CA SER A 100 -11.17 16.81 25.96
C SER A 100 -10.37 17.48 24.84
N ALA A 101 -11.05 17.99 23.80
CA ALA A 101 -10.46 18.64 22.63
C ALA A 101 -11.16 19.98 22.42
N GLN A 102 -10.77 21.01 23.16
CA GLN A 102 -11.36 22.34 23.02
C GLN A 102 -10.51 23.15 22.05
N PHE A 103 -10.38 22.71 20.79
CA PHE A 103 -9.64 23.44 19.76
C PHE A 103 -10.51 24.59 19.23
N THR A 104 -10.62 25.65 20.03
CA THR A 104 -11.47 26.81 19.72
C THR A 104 -10.89 27.71 18.65
N ASN A 105 -9.57 27.75 18.51
CA ASN A 105 -8.88 28.69 17.65
C ASN A 105 -8.33 27.99 16.41
N LEU A 106 -8.85 28.36 15.24
CA LEU A 106 -8.24 28.04 13.97
C LEU A 106 -7.10 29.04 13.73
N THR A 107 -5.86 28.53 13.59
CA THR A 107 -4.66 29.37 13.46
C THR A 107 -4.42 29.73 12.00
N PHE A 108 -4.46 28.74 11.10
CA PHE A 108 -4.38 28.94 9.65
C PHE A 108 -4.90 27.71 8.90
N ILE A 109 -5.26 27.91 7.64
CA ILE A 109 -5.45 26.85 6.65
C ILE A 109 -4.47 27.12 5.52
N THR A 110 -3.72 26.10 5.10
CA THR A 110 -2.74 26.23 4.02
C THR A 110 -2.86 25.08 3.05
N GLY A 111 -2.70 25.37 1.76
CA GLY A 111 -2.51 24.36 0.73
C GLY A 111 -1.03 23.97 0.60
N MET A 112 -0.77 22.75 0.17
CA MET A 112 0.54 22.25 -0.23
C MET A 112 0.36 21.46 -1.51
N ASP A 113 1.15 21.77 -2.54
CA ASP A 113 1.12 21.06 -3.80
C ASP A 113 2.34 20.16 -3.95
N VAL A 114 2.08 18.87 -4.17
CA VAL A 114 3.07 17.80 -4.36
C VAL A 114 2.73 17.05 -5.66
N PRO A 115 3.32 17.43 -6.81
CA PRO A 115 2.93 16.92 -8.12
C PRO A 115 3.22 15.43 -8.32
N THR A 116 4.07 14.83 -7.46
CA THR A 116 4.41 13.40 -7.55
C THR A 116 3.30 12.48 -7.03
N ARG A 117 2.32 13.01 -6.29
CA ARG A 117 1.21 12.23 -5.72
C ARG A 117 0.02 12.24 -6.68
N LYS A 118 -0.75 11.14 -6.69
CA LYS A 118 -2.04 11.09 -7.41
C LYS A 118 -2.96 12.23 -6.96
N ASN A 119 -3.06 12.39 -5.65
CA ASN A 119 -3.81 13.48 -5.03
C ASN A 119 -2.76 14.55 -4.71
N ARG A 120 -2.55 15.44 -5.70
CA ARG A 120 -1.42 16.39 -5.69
C ARG A 120 -1.56 17.45 -4.60
N LEU A 121 -2.79 17.85 -4.29
CA LEU A 121 -3.09 18.94 -3.36
C LEU A 121 -3.30 18.39 -1.97
N GLU A 122 -2.74 19.06 -0.98
CA GLU A 122 -2.91 18.74 0.43
C GLU A 122 -3.35 20.00 1.17
N VAL A 123 -4.45 19.92 1.91
CA VAL A 123 -4.96 21.03 2.73
C VAL A 123 -4.69 20.73 4.20
N ILE A 124 -4.02 21.66 4.87
CA ILE A 124 -3.55 21.54 6.24
C ILE A 124 -4.30 22.56 7.09
N TYR A 125 -4.97 22.07 8.15
CA TYR A 125 -5.65 22.88 9.15
C TYR A 125 -4.82 22.89 10.43
N ALA A 126 -4.35 24.07 10.84
CA ALA A 126 -3.66 24.23 12.11
C ALA A 126 -4.62 24.76 13.18
N LEU A 127 -4.78 23.99 14.25
CA LEU A 127 -5.69 24.28 15.34
C LEU A 127 -4.94 24.47 16.67
N TYR A 128 -5.50 25.33 17.51
CA TYR A 128 -4.98 25.62 18.84
C TYR A 128 -6.09 25.54 19.90
N SER A 129 -5.79 24.84 20.99
CA SER A 129 -6.64 24.78 22.17
C SER A 129 -6.06 25.69 23.25
N VAL A 130 -6.81 26.75 23.60
CA VAL A 130 -6.42 27.70 24.64
C VAL A 130 -6.47 27.04 26.03
N ARG A 131 -7.48 26.20 26.28
CA ARG A 131 -7.68 25.53 27.58
C ARG A 131 -6.51 24.60 27.93
N PHE A 132 -6.06 23.81 26.97
CA PHE A 132 -5.03 22.79 27.17
C PHE A 132 -3.64 23.23 26.70
N ASN A 133 -3.52 24.45 26.13
CA ASN A 133 -2.31 24.96 25.49
C ASN A 133 -1.67 23.95 24.52
N ALA A 134 -2.52 23.30 23.72
CA ALA A 134 -2.13 22.23 22.81
C ALA A 134 -2.37 22.64 21.36
N ARG A 135 -1.53 22.16 20.44
CA ARG A 135 -1.65 22.39 18.99
C ARG A 135 -1.82 21.06 18.28
N VAL A 136 -2.66 21.05 17.25
CA VAL A 136 -2.90 19.91 16.37
C VAL A 136 -2.89 20.40 14.94
N ARG A 137 -2.28 19.63 14.04
CA ARG A 137 -2.47 19.77 12.61
C ARG A 137 -3.36 18.66 12.08
N VAL A 138 -4.36 19.03 11.30
CA VAL A 138 -5.19 18.08 10.56
C VAL A 138 -4.84 18.22 9.09
N ARG A 139 -4.47 17.11 8.44
CA ARG A 139 -4.04 17.08 7.04
C ARG A 139 -5.03 16.29 6.22
N THR A 140 -5.40 16.85 5.07
CA THR A 140 -6.33 16.25 4.11
C THR A 140 -5.71 16.33 2.73
N TYR A 141 -6.05 15.40 1.85
CA TYR A 141 -5.62 15.44 0.46
C TYR A 141 -6.81 15.71 -0.46
N THR A 142 -6.54 16.26 -1.63
CA THR A 142 -7.52 16.41 -2.69
C THR A 142 -6.87 16.37 -4.07
N ASP A 143 -7.72 16.15 -5.06
CA ASP A 143 -7.38 16.27 -6.47
C ASP A 143 -7.73 17.69 -6.95
N GLU A 144 -7.43 18.01 -8.21
CA GLU A 144 -7.74 19.34 -8.76
C GLU A 144 -9.24 19.58 -8.96
N ILE A 145 -10.00 18.48 -9.16
CA ILE A 145 -11.43 18.52 -9.50
C ILE A 145 -12.28 18.17 -8.27
N ALA A 146 -11.75 17.32 -7.39
CA ALA A 146 -12.49 16.84 -6.24
C ALA A 146 -12.70 17.99 -5.24
N PRO A 147 -13.96 18.31 -4.90
CA PRO A 147 -14.23 19.39 -3.97
C PRO A 147 -14.05 18.93 -2.52
N ILE A 148 -13.64 19.87 -1.66
CA ILE A 148 -13.61 19.70 -0.20
C ILE A 148 -14.78 20.48 0.41
N ASP A 149 -15.38 20.00 1.50
CA ASP A 149 -16.41 20.76 2.20
C ASP A 149 -15.81 21.92 3.02
N SER A 150 -16.40 23.11 2.88
CA SER A 150 -16.03 24.32 3.61
C SER A 150 -16.22 24.16 5.12
N VAL A 151 -15.27 24.70 5.87
CA VAL A 151 -15.22 24.70 7.34
C VAL A 151 -15.73 26.03 7.90
N THR A 152 -16.03 27.02 7.07
CA THR A 152 -16.65 28.30 7.46
C THR A 152 -17.83 28.19 8.44
N PRO A 153 -18.77 27.21 8.34
CA PRO A 153 -19.82 27.05 9.35
C PRO A 153 -19.29 26.65 10.74
N VAL A 154 -18.16 25.95 10.83
CA VAL A 154 -17.51 25.55 12.08
C VAL A 154 -16.60 26.67 12.60
N PHE A 155 -15.75 27.21 11.73
CA PHE A 155 -14.81 28.29 12.05
C PHE A 155 -15.04 29.46 11.10
N LYS A 156 -15.68 30.53 11.58
CA LYS A 156 -15.91 31.74 10.78
C LYS A 156 -14.62 32.37 10.23
N GLY A 157 -13.50 32.19 10.92
CA GLY A 157 -12.18 32.65 10.46
C GLY A 157 -11.63 31.88 9.25
N ALA A 158 -12.24 30.77 8.84
CA ALA A 158 -11.81 30.00 7.67
C ALA A 158 -12.15 30.68 6.32
N ASP A 159 -13.10 31.62 6.30
CA ASP A 159 -13.61 32.28 5.08
C ASP A 159 -12.48 32.82 4.20
N TRP A 160 -11.53 33.57 4.77
CA TRP A 160 -10.41 34.13 4.00
C TRP A 160 -9.36 33.09 3.62
N TYR A 161 -9.08 32.13 4.50
CA TYR A 161 -8.08 31.10 4.20
C TYR A 161 -8.56 30.14 3.11
N GLU A 162 -9.84 29.77 3.10
CA GLU A 162 -10.41 28.93 2.04
C GLU A 162 -10.40 29.66 0.69
N ARG A 163 -10.68 30.97 0.69
CA ARG A 163 -10.52 31.81 -0.51
C ARG A 163 -9.07 31.93 -0.97
N GLU A 164 -8.12 32.07 -0.05
CA GLU A 164 -6.69 32.10 -0.37
C GLU A 164 -6.23 30.78 -0.98
N VAL A 165 -6.63 29.64 -0.39
CA VAL A 165 -6.29 28.31 -0.91
C VAL A 165 -6.94 28.06 -2.27
N TYR A 166 -8.16 28.53 -2.48
CA TYR A 166 -8.80 28.51 -3.80
C TYR A 166 -8.04 29.36 -4.83
N ASP A 167 -7.67 30.59 -4.49
CA ASP A 167 -6.97 31.51 -5.39
C ASP A 167 -5.55 31.01 -5.74
N MET A 168 -4.81 30.53 -4.75
CA MET A 168 -3.40 30.15 -4.90
C MET A 168 -3.16 28.73 -5.42
N TYR A 169 -4.03 27.77 -5.07
CA TYR A 169 -3.88 26.36 -5.43
C TYR A 169 -4.99 25.83 -6.34
N GLY A 170 -6.16 26.49 -6.38
CA GLY A 170 -7.31 26.02 -7.15
C GLY A 170 -8.11 24.91 -6.48
N VAL A 171 -8.03 24.78 -5.15
CA VAL A 171 -8.89 23.83 -4.42
C VAL A 171 -10.31 24.37 -4.34
N TRP A 172 -11.28 23.59 -4.79
CA TRP A 172 -12.69 23.97 -4.71
C TRP A 172 -13.29 23.62 -3.35
N PHE A 173 -13.94 24.59 -2.70
CA PHE A 173 -14.65 24.41 -1.43
C PHE A 173 -16.16 24.44 -1.62
N ASN A 174 -16.85 23.34 -1.30
CA ASN A 174 -18.30 23.24 -1.30
C ASN A 174 -18.92 23.96 -0.10
N ASN A 175 -20.10 24.56 -0.29
CA ASN A 175 -20.87 25.25 0.75
C ASN A 175 -20.17 26.47 1.38
N HIS A 176 -19.17 27.05 0.68
CA HIS A 176 -18.56 28.31 1.07
C HIS A 176 -19.52 29.49 0.77
N PRO A 177 -19.64 30.50 1.66
CA PRO A 177 -20.58 31.61 1.46
C PRO A 177 -20.24 32.52 0.25
N ASP A 178 -18.96 32.82 0.01
CA ASP A 178 -18.50 33.66 -1.11
C ASP A 178 -17.12 33.20 -1.59
N LEU A 179 -17.07 32.17 -2.45
CA LEU A 179 -15.80 31.67 -2.98
C LEU A 179 -15.38 32.50 -4.19
N ARG A 180 -14.57 33.53 -3.94
CA ARG A 180 -13.92 34.35 -4.96
C ARG A 180 -12.46 34.59 -4.63
N ARG A 181 -11.68 34.98 -5.64
CA ARG A 181 -10.26 35.33 -5.51
C ARG A 181 -10.05 36.49 -4.54
N ILE A 182 -8.85 36.58 -3.96
CA ILE A 182 -8.56 37.58 -2.92
C ILE A 182 -7.18 38.21 -3.06
N LEU A 183 -6.18 37.47 -3.54
CA LEU A 183 -4.81 37.97 -3.72
C LEU A 183 -4.50 38.26 -5.19
N THR A 184 -4.98 37.44 -6.12
CA THR A 184 -4.72 37.65 -7.55
C THR A 184 -5.55 38.79 -8.13
N ASP A 185 -5.03 39.37 -9.21
CA ASP A 185 -5.71 40.42 -9.96
C ASP A 185 -7.00 39.89 -10.64
N TYR A 186 -7.92 40.79 -10.98
CA TYR A 186 -9.26 40.47 -11.46
C TYR A 186 -9.28 39.60 -12.72
N GLY A 187 -8.38 39.85 -13.66
CA GLY A 187 -8.25 39.11 -14.92
C GLY A 187 -7.16 38.05 -14.90
N PHE A 188 -6.61 37.70 -13.73
CA PHE A 188 -5.51 36.76 -13.63
C PHE A 188 -5.99 35.35 -14.04
N GLU A 189 -5.15 34.58 -14.73
CA GLU A 189 -5.46 33.20 -15.11
C GLU A 189 -4.43 32.25 -14.50
N GLY A 190 -4.91 31.18 -13.87
CA GLY A 190 -4.06 30.20 -13.19
C GLY A 190 -3.94 30.43 -11.68
N HIS A 191 -3.08 29.62 -11.07
CA HIS A 191 -2.92 29.48 -9.62
C HIS A 191 -1.43 29.54 -9.25
N PRO A 192 -0.95 30.66 -8.68
CA PRO A 192 0.50 30.93 -8.57
C PRO A 192 1.30 29.94 -7.72
N PHE A 193 0.70 29.32 -6.70
CA PHE A 193 1.42 28.42 -5.78
C PHE A 193 1.38 26.95 -6.18
N ARG A 194 0.78 26.64 -7.33
CA ARG A 194 1.00 25.34 -7.96
C ARG A 194 2.44 25.25 -8.45
N LYS A 195 3.09 24.10 -8.23
CA LYS A 195 4.53 23.92 -8.50
C LYS A 195 4.91 23.91 -9.99
N ASP A 196 3.92 23.86 -10.86
CA ASP A 196 4.01 23.99 -12.32
C ASP A 196 3.92 25.44 -12.81
N TYR A 197 3.50 26.40 -11.98
CA TYR A 197 3.38 27.80 -12.38
C TYR A 197 4.74 28.52 -12.36
N PRO A 198 5.11 29.30 -13.41
CA PRO A 198 6.39 30.01 -13.44
C PRO A 198 6.41 31.16 -12.42
N LEU A 199 7.57 31.38 -11.78
CA LEU A 199 7.71 32.41 -10.74
C LEU A 199 7.40 33.84 -11.24
N SER A 200 7.77 34.15 -12.49
CA SER A 200 7.49 35.44 -13.14
C SER A 200 6.01 35.60 -13.53
N GLY A 201 5.26 34.49 -13.62
CA GLY A 201 3.99 34.46 -14.31
C GLY A 201 4.14 34.54 -15.83
N TYR A 202 2.99 34.52 -16.52
CA TYR A 202 2.91 34.60 -17.97
C TYR A 202 2.72 36.03 -18.49
N ASN A 203 2.08 36.88 -17.70
CA ASN A 203 1.71 38.23 -18.10
C ASN A 203 2.39 39.26 -17.19
N GLU A 204 2.84 40.36 -17.79
CA GLU A 204 3.28 41.56 -17.10
C GLU A 204 2.35 42.74 -17.43
N VAL A 205 2.43 43.77 -16.60
CA VAL A 205 1.53 44.91 -16.67
C VAL A 205 2.34 46.16 -16.97
N ARG A 206 2.00 46.86 -18.06
CA ARG A 206 2.57 48.17 -18.40
C ARG A 206 1.49 49.19 -18.74
N TYR A 207 1.82 50.46 -18.56
CA TYR A 207 0.95 51.55 -19.03
C TYR A 207 1.22 51.83 -20.52
N ASP A 208 0.16 51.89 -21.32
CA ASP A 208 0.25 52.25 -22.73
C ASP A 208 -0.23 53.70 -22.94
N PRO A 209 0.64 54.62 -23.41
CA PRO A 209 0.27 56.01 -23.62
C PRO A 209 -0.67 56.23 -24.81
N GLU A 210 -0.68 55.35 -25.82
CA GLU A 210 -1.56 55.48 -26.99
C GLU A 210 -2.99 55.12 -26.62
N LEU A 211 -3.17 54.03 -25.87
CA LEU A 211 -4.47 53.57 -25.39
C LEU A 211 -4.91 54.29 -24.10
N LYS A 212 -4.01 55.02 -23.44
CA LYS A 212 -4.20 55.70 -22.14
C LYS A 212 -4.75 54.79 -21.05
N ARG A 213 -4.31 53.52 -21.03
CA ARG A 213 -4.74 52.52 -20.05
C ARG A 213 -3.61 51.56 -19.72
N VAL A 214 -3.78 50.84 -18.62
CA VAL A 214 -2.90 49.73 -18.25
C VAL A 214 -3.27 48.49 -19.09
N VAL A 215 -2.27 47.84 -19.66
CA VAL A 215 -2.41 46.67 -20.55
C VAL A 215 -1.61 45.50 -19.98
N TYR A 216 -2.15 44.29 -20.16
CA TYR A 216 -1.46 43.04 -19.85
C TYR A 216 -0.78 42.53 -21.13
N GLU A 217 0.52 42.27 -21.06
CA GLU A 217 1.32 41.72 -22.16
C GLU A 217 2.05 40.47 -21.69
N PRO A 218 2.48 39.57 -22.60
CA PRO A 218 3.34 38.46 -22.24
C PRO A 218 4.61 38.96 -21.56
N SER A 219 5.08 38.26 -20.53
CA SER A 219 6.24 38.70 -19.77
C SER A 219 7.54 38.60 -20.57
N GLU A 220 8.27 39.71 -20.65
CA GLU A 220 9.58 39.81 -21.29
C GLU A 220 10.61 40.32 -20.28
N MET A 221 11.27 39.38 -19.59
CA MET A 221 12.30 39.73 -18.61
C MET A 221 13.60 40.16 -19.28
N ALA A 222 14.08 41.38 -18.99
CA ALA A 222 15.39 41.85 -19.45
C ALA A 222 16.56 40.96 -18.98
N GLN A 223 16.42 40.35 -17.80
CA GLN A 223 17.33 39.34 -17.29
C GLN A 223 16.51 38.20 -16.70
N GLU A 224 16.73 36.98 -17.18
CA GLU A 224 16.09 35.79 -16.62
C GLU A 224 16.53 35.52 -15.18
N PHE A 225 15.65 34.85 -14.42
CA PHE A 225 15.99 34.38 -13.09
C PHE A 225 17.09 33.30 -13.17
N ARG A 226 18.29 33.63 -12.70
CA ARG A 226 19.41 32.70 -12.64
C ARG A 226 19.19 31.68 -11.54
N LYS A 227 18.62 30.54 -11.90
CA LYS A 227 18.41 29.40 -11.00
C LYS A 227 19.75 28.76 -10.64
N PHE A 228 20.07 28.72 -9.35
CA PHE A 228 21.22 27.98 -8.86
C PHE A 228 20.77 26.61 -8.33
N ASP A 229 21.39 25.54 -8.83
CA ASP A 229 21.19 24.20 -8.29
C ASP A 229 22.16 23.99 -7.11
N LEU A 230 21.68 24.33 -5.91
CA LEU A 230 22.45 24.27 -4.66
C LEU A 230 22.46 22.88 -4.01
N ASN A 231 21.87 21.88 -4.66
CA ASN A 231 21.76 20.54 -4.11
C ASN A 231 23.13 19.86 -4.06
N SER A 232 23.54 19.44 -2.86
CA SER A 232 24.76 18.66 -2.68
C SER A 232 24.59 17.23 -3.19
N PRO A 233 25.57 16.67 -3.93
CA PRO A 233 25.56 15.25 -4.30
C PRO A 233 25.71 14.30 -3.11
N TRP A 234 26.30 14.78 -2.00
CA TRP A 234 26.56 13.96 -0.82
C TRP A 234 25.36 13.96 0.12
N GLU A 235 24.93 12.77 0.51
CA GLU A 235 23.86 12.58 1.47
C GLU A 235 24.28 13.05 2.87
N THR A 236 23.52 13.98 3.44
CA THR A 236 23.77 14.53 4.78
C THR A 236 23.01 13.77 5.88
N PHE A 237 21.88 13.11 5.53
CA PHE A 237 20.99 12.47 6.50
C PHE A 237 20.78 10.96 6.23
N PRO A 238 21.72 10.09 6.64
CA PRO A 238 21.64 8.64 6.39
C PRO A 238 20.38 7.96 6.95
N ALA A 239 19.76 8.54 7.98
CA ALA A 239 18.53 8.02 8.59
C ALA A 239 17.32 8.02 7.63
N PHE A 240 17.33 8.87 6.58
CA PHE A 240 16.23 9.04 5.65
C PHE A 240 16.56 8.55 4.23
N ARG A 241 17.59 7.72 4.05
CA ARG A 241 18.08 7.30 2.73
C ARG A 241 17.01 6.66 1.83
N ASN A 242 16.32 5.65 2.37
CA ASN A 242 15.37 4.81 1.62
C ASN A 242 13.91 5.12 2.00
N GLN A 243 13.70 6.21 2.72
CA GLN A 243 12.51 6.44 3.51
C GLN A 243 12.13 7.91 3.37
N SER A 244 10.87 8.20 3.02
CA SER A 244 10.41 9.59 2.92
C SER A 244 10.70 10.33 4.22
N ILE A 245 10.94 11.64 4.21
CA ILE A 245 11.10 12.43 5.46
C ILE A 245 9.91 12.19 6.42
N THR A 246 8.74 11.89 5.85
CA THR A 246 7.49 11.54 6.54
C THR A 246 7.54 10.21 7.29
N SER A 247 8.45 9.28 6.99
CA SER A 247 8.64 8.04 7.75
C SER A 247 9.51 8.24 9.00
N GLY A 248 10.19 9.39 9.12
CA GLY A 248 10.78 9.84 10.37
C GLY A 248 9.75 10.21 11.44
N TYR A 249 8.49 10.38 11.04
CA TYR A 249 7.40 10.65 11.98
C TYR A 249 7.04 9.39 12.75
N GLU A 250 7.09 9.51 14.07
CA GLU A 250 6.62 8.44 14.95
C GLU A 250 5.12 8.26 14.74
N THR A 251 4.75 7.12 14.19
CA THR A 251 3.36 6.76 13.91
C THR A 251 2.77 6.10 15.14
N ILE A 252 1.73 6.70 15.69
CA ILE A 252 1.10 6.26 16.95
C ILE A 252 0.04 5.20 16.66
N LEU A 253 -0.75 5.45 15.60
CA LEU A 253 -1.77 4.57 15.09
C LEU A 253 -1.85 4.77 13.58
N GLU A 254 -1.91 3.65 12.86
CA GLU A 254 -2.27 3.61 11.46
C GLU A 254 -3.47 2.68 11.35
N THR A 255 -4.65 3.25 11.16
CA THR A 255 -5.79 2.44 10.76
C THR A 255 -5.52 2.07 9.31
N VAL A 256 -5.20 0.80 9.05
CA VAL A 256 -5.16 0.28 7.70
C VAL A 256 -6.60 0.33 7.19
N THR A 257 -7.02 1.49 6.67
CA THR A 257 -8.09 1.53 5.70
C THR A 257 -7.51 0.81 4.50
N GLU A 258 -7.72 -0.51 4.44
CA GLU A 258 -7.60 -1.22 3.18
C GLU A 258 -8.45 -0.41 2.20
N LYS A 259 -7.78 0.28 1.26
CA LYS A 259 -8.47 0.73 0.05
C LYS A 259 -9.26 -0.49 -0.42
N PRO A 260 -10.55 -0.38 -0.77
CA PRO A 260 -11.23 -1.45 -1.49
C PRO A 260 -10.64 -1.52 -2.90
N ALA A 261 -9.37 -1.91 -3.01
CA ALA A 261 -8.80 -2.49 -4.21
C ALA A 261 -9.33 -3.92 -4.22
N THR A 262 -10.48 -4.07 -4.89
CA THR A 262 -10.90 -5.30 -5.59
C THR A 262 -10.36 -6.59 -4.98
N GLN A 263 -11.05 -7.14 -3.98
CA GLN A 263 -10.79 -8.50 -3.46
C GLN A 263 -10.68 -9.55 -4.58
N ASN A 264 -11.35 -9.30 -5.72
CA ASN A 264 -11.28 -10.13 -6.92
C ASN A 264 -9.85 -10.24 -7.48
N ASN A 265 -9.07 -9.16 -7.56
CA ASN A 265 -7.75 -9.19 -8.21
C ASN A 265 -6.70 -9.91 -7.36
N LYS A 266 -6.83 -9.87 -6.03
CA LYS A 266 -5.90 -10.55 -5.10
C LYS A 266 -6.09 -12.07 -5.18
N SER A 267 -7.34 -12.53 -5.24
CA SER A 267 -7.66 -13.94 -5.44
C SER A 267 -7.21 -14.46 -6.82
N GLU A 268 -7.34 -13.68 -7.88
CA GLU A 268 -6.89 -14.08 -9.22
C GLU A 268 -5.36 -14.22 -9.31
N LEU A 269 -4.60 -13.29 -8.71
CA LEU A 269 -3.14 -13.35 -8.64
C LEU A 269 -2.64 -14.51 -7.76
N GLU A 270 -3.32 -14.80 -6.64
CA GLU A 270 -3.01 -15.95 -5.77
C GLU A 270 -3.30 -17.29 -6.48
N VAL A 271 -4.41 -17.38 -7.21
CA VAL A 271 -4.76 -18.56 -8.01
C VAL A 271 -3.75 -18.75 -9.15
N GLN A 272 -3.38 -17.68 -9.86
CA GLN A 272 -2.37 -17.75 -10.93
C GLN A 272 -0.99 -18.17 -10.41
N THR A 273 -0.55 -17.60 -9.29
CA THR A 273 0.75 -17.95 -8.68
C THR A 273 0.75 -19.37 -8.12
N TRP A 274 -0.37 -19.84 -7.56
CA TRP A 274 -0.55 -21.25 -7.18
C TRP A 274 -0.49 -22.19 -8.39
N PHE A 275 -1.21 -21.89 -9.48
CA PHE A 275 -1.15 -22.69 -10.72
C PHE A 275 0.27 -22.75 -11.30
N ILE A 276 0.99 -21.62 -11.31
CA ILE A 276 2.39 -21.57 -11.77
C ILE A 276 3.30 -22.42 -10.87
N SER A 277 3.10 -22.39 -9.55
CA SER A 277 3.86 -23.24 -8.62
C SER A 277 3.61 -24.73 -8.84
N LEU A 278 2.38 -25.11 -9.25
CA LEU A 278 2.00 -26.49 -9.57
C LEU A 278 2.67 -26.99 -10.87
N ILE A 279 2.90 -26.09 -11.83
CA ILE A 279 3.50 -26.39 -13.13
C ILE A 279 5.02 -26.62 -13.02
N HIS A 280 5.69 -25.90 -12.11
CA HIS A 280 7.14 -26.04 -11.89
C HIS A 280 7.51 -27.22 -10.98
N ASP A 281 6.55 -27.79 -10.25
CA ASP A 281 6.77 -28.99 -9.45
C ASP A 281 6.81 -30.23 -10.38
N GLN A 282 7.99 -30.83 -10.57
CA GLN A 282 8.25 -31.97 -11.49
C GLN A 282 7.56 -33.29 -11.09
N LYS A 283 6.66 -33.20 -10.12
CA LYS A 283 5.93 -34.30 -9.52
C LYS A 283 4.88 -34.90 -10.47
N TYR A 284 4.36 -34.12 -11.42
CA TYR A 284 3.24 -34.52 -12.29
C TYR A 284 3.66 -34.88 -13.73
N PRO A 285 2.96 -35.81 -14.39
CA PRO A 285 3.35 -36.36 -15.69
C PRO A 285 3.14 -35.35 -16.83
N THR A 286 2.13 -34.48 -16.71
CA THR A 286 1.86 -33.37 -17.64
C THR A 286 3.00 -32.35 -17.64
N ALA A 287 3.58 -32.04 -16.48
CA ALA A 287 4.73 -31.16 -16.34
C ALA A 287 6.01 -31.79 -16.91
N ARG A 288 6.23 -33.11 -16.71
CA ARG A 288 7.37 -33.85 -17.30
C ARG A 288 7.29 -33.91 -18.83
N TRP A 289 6.11 -34.18 -19.39
CA TRP A 289 5.88 -34.20 -20.83
C TRP A 289 6.00 -32.80 -21.45
N ALA A 290 5.41 -31.77 -20.81
CA ALA A 290 5.53 -30.38 -21.27
C ALA A 290 6.97 -29.87 -21.25
N LYS A 291 7.80 -30.29 -20.27
CA LYS A 291 9.23 -29.98 -20.23
C LYS A 291 10.00 -30.66 -21.37
N ARG A 292 9.78 -31.96 -21.62
CA ARG A 292 10.39 -32.66 -22.77
C ARG A 292 9.98 -32.04 -24.10
N PHE A 293 8.72 -31.65 -24.23
CA PHE A 293 8.20 -31.03 -25.43
C PHE A 293 8.73 -29.60 -25.62
N SER A 294 8.86 -28.84 -24.52
CA SER A 294 9.54 -27.54 -24.47
C SER A 294 11.01 -27.64 -24.88
N GLU A 295 11.74 -28.66 -24.44
CA GLU A 295 13.14 -28.92 -24.83
C GLU A 295 13.28 -29.24 -26.32
N ILE A 296 12.29 -29.89 -26.93
CA ILE A 296 12.27 -30.19 -28.38
C ILE A 296 11.93 -28.94 -29.21
N VAL A 297 11.01 -28.10 -28.73
CA VAL A 297 10.47 -26.95 -29.47
C VAL A 297 11.25 -25.65 -29.19
N GLY A 298 12.04 -25.60 -28.09
CA GLY A 298 12.83 -24.43 -27.70
C GLY A 298 12.01 -23.27 -27.13
N VAL A 299 10.80 -23.54 -26.62
CA VAL A 299 9.84 -22.53 -26.13
C VAL A 299 9.60 -22.73 -24.63
N GLU A 300 9.44 -21.63 -23.89
CA GLU A 300 9.15 -21.64 -22.45
C GLU A 300 7.88 -22.44 -22.11
N VAL A 301 7.98 -23.31 -21.10
CA VAL A 301 6.92 -24.28 -20.71
C VAL A 301 5.59 -23.57 -20.40
N GLU A 302 5.64 -22.39 -19.78
CA GLU A 302 4.45 -21.62 -19.40
C GLU A 302 3.64 -21.15 -20.61
N LEU A 303 4.32 -20.70 -21.67
CA LEU A 303 3.67 -20.23 -22.89
C LEU A 303 3.05 -21.39 -23.67
N LEU A 304 3.70 -22.56 -23.64
CA LEU A 304 3.23 -23.77 -24.32
C LEU A 304 1.96 -24.33 -23.67
N ILE A 305 1.91 -24.35 -22.34
CA ILE A 305 0.74 -24.83 -21.59
C ILE A 305 -0.42 -23.83 -21.73
N LYS A 306 -0.18 -22.52 -21.56
CA LYS A 306 -1.21 -21.50 -21.80
C LYS A 306 -1.73 -21.57 -23.24
N GLY A 307 -0.85 -21.79 -24.22
CA GLY A 307 -1.21 -21.96 -25.62
C GLY A 307 -2.06 -23.20 -25.89
N THR A 308 -1.69 -24.35 -25.33
CA THR A 308 -2.45 -25.61 -25.49
C THR A 308 -3.82 -25.56 -24.81
N ILE A 309 -3.91 -24.96 -23.61
CA ILE A 309 -5.20 -24.75 -22.91
C ILE A 309 -6.09 -23.78 -23.71
N MET A 310 -5.55 -22.64 -24.15
CA MET A 310 -6.29 -21.69 -24.98
C MET A 310 -6.72 -22.31 -26.31
N PHE A 311 -5.89 -23.17 -26.91
CA PHE A 311 -6.21 -23.89 -28.12
C PHE A 311 -7.34 -24.90 -27.91
N ILE A 312 -7.30 -25.69 -26.84
CA ILE A 312 -8.36 -26.65 -26.50
C ILE A 312 -9.67 -25.92 -26.17
N LEU A 313 -9.62 -24.83 -25.41
CA LEU A 313 -10.80 -24.01 -25.09
C LEU A 313 -11.39 -23.35 -26.34
N ALA A 314 -10.56 -22.78 -27.21
CA ALA A 314 -11.02 -22.21 -28.47
C ALA A 314 -11.63 -23.29 -29.38
N LEU A 315 -11.03 -24.46 -29.43
CA LEU A 315 -11.51 -25.57 -30.25
C LEU A 315 -12.81 -26.17 -29.70
N LEU A 316 -13.02 -26.19 -28.38
CA LEU A 316 -14.30 -26.54 -27.75
C LEU A 316 -15.42 -25.52 -28.05
N VAL A 317 -15.09 -24.25 -28.31
CA VAL A 317 -16.06 -23.21 -28.68
C VAL A 317 -16.37 -23.20 -30.18
N VAL A 318 -15.39 -23.56 -31.02
CA VAL A 318 -15.50 -23.48 -32.49
C VAL A 318 -16.08 -24.75 -33.12
N LEU A 319 -15.89 -25.92 -32.50
CA LEU A 319 -16.41 -27.18 -33.05
C LEU A 319 -17.95 -27.24 -33.00
N LYS A 320 -18.55 -27.75 -34.08
CA LYS A 320 -19.99 -28.00 -34.15
C LYS A 320 -20.47 -29.12 -33.20
N GLU A 321 -19.57 -30.01 -32.78
CA GLU A 321 -19.88 -31.16 -31.92
C GLU A 321 -18.80 -31.33 -30.82
N PRO A 322 -18.82 -30.49 -29.76
CA PRO A 322 -17.78 -30.47 -28.72
C PRO A 322 -17.77 -31.72 -27.81
N HIS A 323 -18.85 -32.49 -27.79
CA HIS A 323 -18.99 -33.69 -26.95
C HIS A 323 -18.01 -34.80 -27.32
N TYR A 324 -17.71 -35.01 -28.60
CA TYR A 324 -16.75 -36.05 -29.02
C TYR A 324 -15.34 -35.76 -28.52
N LEU A 325 -14.91 -34.49 -28.56
CA LEU A 325 -13.59 -34.10 -28.09
C LEU A 325 -13.48 -34.16 -26.57
N ALA A 326 -14.47 -33.65 -25.85
CA ALA A 326 -14.49 -33.70 -24.39
C ALA A 326 -14.51 -35.16 -23.87
N ASN A 327 -15.37 -36.01 -24.44
CA ASN A 327 -15.50 -37.40 -24.00
C ASN A 327 -14.28 -38.25 -24.40
N SER A 328 -13.68 -38.02 -25.57
CA SER A 328 -12.44 -38.72 -25.96
C SER A 328 -11.26 -38.35 -25.06
N LEU A 329 -11.13 -37.07 -24.69
CA LEU A 329 -10.08 -36.61 -23.76
C LEU A 329 -10.26 -37.23 -22.36
N LEU A 330 -11.50 -37.28 -21.86
CA LEU A 330 -11.82 -37.86 -20.55
C LEU A 330 -11.68 -39.38 -20.49
N VAL A 331 -11.78 -40.08 -21.62
CA VAL A 331 -11.49 -41.53 -21.71
C VAL A 331 -9.98 -41.77 -21.86
N ALA A 332 -9.30 -40.95 -22.66
CA ALA A 332 -7.87 -41.11 -22.92
C ALA A 332 -7.01 -40.84 -21.68
N ALA A 333 -7.32 -39.81 -20.90
CA ALA A 333 -6.50 -39.41 -19.76
C ALA A 333 -6.32 -40.51 -18.69
N PRO A 334 -7.39 -41.19 -18.19
CA PRO A 334 -7.25 -42.31 -17.26
C PRO A 334 -6.51 -43.51 -17.87
N ILE A 335 -6.75 -43.81 -19.16
CA ILE A 335 -6.12 -44.96 -19.84
C ILE A 335 -4.61 -44.73 -19.96
N VAL A 336 -4.20 -43.54 -20.41
CA VAL A 336 -2.78 -43.16 -20.51
C VAL A 336 -2.13 -43.20 -19.13
N LEU A 337 -2.79 -42.68 -18.09
CA LEU A 337 -2.28 -42.75 -16.71
C LEU A 337 -2.13 -44.21 -16.22
N THR A 338 -3.06 -45.11 -16.55
CA THR A 338 -2.95 -46.52 -16.13
C THR A 338 -1.90 -47.33 -16.87
N TYR A 339 -1.62 -47.04 -18.15
CA TYR A 339 -0.73 -47.86 -18.98
C TYR A 339 0.68 -47.28 -19.12
N CYS A 340 0.85 -45.96 -19.14
CA CYS A 340 2.16 -45.34 -19.37
C CYS A 340 2.99 -45.19 -18.08
N GLU A 341 2.38 -45.03 -16.90
CA GLU A 341 3.11 -44.84 -15.63
C GLU A 341 2.39 -45.50 -14.42
N PRO A 342 2.73 -46.75 -14.05
CA PRO A 342 2.05 -47.50 -12.99
C PRO A 342 2.19 -46.92 -11.57
N SER A 343 3.15 -46.02 -11.35
CA SER A 343 3.50 -45.45 -10.03
C SER A 343 2.50 -44.41 -9.52
N GLU A 344 1.70 -43.81 -10.39
CA GLU A 344 0.73 -42.75 -10.06
C GLU A 344 -0.72 -43.21 -10.24
N ARG A 345 -0.95 -44.52 -10.28
CA ARG A 345 -2.29 -45.10 -10.44
C ARG A 345 -3.21 -44.62 -9.30
N LEU A 346 -4.32 -43.96 -9.66
CA LEU A 346 -5.40 -43.65 -8.74
C LEU A 346 -5.88 -44.93 -8.04
N SER A 347 -6.20 -44.82 -6.74
CA SER A 347 -6.77 -45.93 -5.96
C SER A 347 -7.98 -46.54 -6.70
N SER A 348 -8.11 -47.86 -6.67
CA SER A 348 -9.16 -48.60 -7.39
C SER A 348 -10.57 -48.08 -7.07
N GLY A 349 -10.81 -47.62 -5.84
CA GLY A 349 -12.08 -46.99 -5.45
C GLY A 349 -12.35 -45.65 -6.12
N ILE A 350 -11.34 -44.80 -6.32
CA ILE A 350 -11.50 -43.50 -6.99
C ILE A 350 -11.71 -43.71 -8.49
N MET A 351 -11.06 -44.70 -9.10
CA MET A 351 -11.31 -45.07 -10.50
C MET A 351 -12.75 -45.58 -10.69
N PHE A 352 -13.29 -46.34 -9.74
CA PHE A 352 -14.69 -46.77 -9.79
C PHE A 352 -15.65 -45.57 -9.71
N ILE A 353 -15.40 -44.63 -8.80
CA ILE A 353 -16.19 -43.38 -8.70
C ILE A 353 -16.07 -42.56 -9.99
N TYR A 354 -14.87 -42.47 -10.58
CA TYR A 354 -14.64 -41.74 -11.83
C TYR A 354 -15.47 -42.33 -12.98
N TRP A 355 -15.41 -43.65 -13.21
CA TRP A 355 -16.11 -44.28 -14.33
C TRP A 355 -17.63 -44.27 -14.15
N THR A 356 -18.12 -44.40 -12.91
CA THR A 356 -19.56 -44.29 -12.61
C THR A 356 -20.08 -42.87 -12.82
N LEU A 357 -19.34 -41.86 -12.36
CA LEU A 357 -19.68 -40.45 -12.57
C LEU A 357 -19.59 -40.09 -14.07
N PHE A 358 -18.55 -40.54 -14.76
CA PHE A 358 -18.38 -40.35 -16.21
C PHE A 358 -19.54 -40.97 -17.00
N GLY A 359 -19.91 -42.22 -16.71
CA GLY A 359 -21.05 -42.87 -17.35
C GLY A 359 -22.38 -42.14 -17.11
N PHE A 360 -22.59 -41.63 -15.90
CA PHE A 360 -23.74 -40.80 -15.57
C PHE A 360 -23.77 -39.51 -16.41
N PHE A 361 -22.68 -38.73 -16.42
CA PHE A 361 -22.63 -37.48 -17.19
C PHE A 361 -22.76 -37.71 -18.70
N VAL A 362 -22.20 -38.78 -19.26
CA VAL A 362 -22.36 -39.13 -20.69
C VAL A 362 -23.82 -39.43 -21.04
N LEU A 363 -24.58 -40.08 -20.13
CA LEU A 363 -26.01 -40.35 -20.36
C LEU A 363 -26.84 -39.07 -20.46
N PHE A 364 -26.48 -38.04 -19.69
CA PHE A 364 -27.19 -36.75 -19.63
C PHE A 364 -26.61 -35.68 -20.56
N ASP A 365 -25.55 -35.98 -21.33
CA ASP A 365 -24.89 -35.00 -22.21
C ASP A 365 -25.89 -34.34 -23.18
N ARG A 366 -26.79 -35.12 -23.78
CA ARG A 366 -27.81 -34.61 -24.73
C ARG A 366 -28.82 -33.65 -24.10
N ILE A 367 -29.01 -33.71 -22.78
CA ILE A 367 -29.94 -32.83 -22.03
C ILE A 367 -29.20 -31.58 -21.56
N LEU A 368 -27.95 -31.73 -21.12
CA LEU A 368 -27.14 -30.66 -20.54
C LEU A 368 -26.43 -29.78 -21.58
N GLU A 369 -26.37 -30.21 -22.83
CA GLU A 369 -25.78 -29.46 -23.96
C GLU A 369 -26.44 -28.09 -24.21
N TYR A 370 -27.69 -27.87 -23.75
CA TYR A 370 -28.36 -26.57 -23.85
C TYR A 370 -27.71 -25.48 -22.97
N ILE A 371 -26.92 -25.85 -21.96
CA ILE A 371 -26.23 -24.90 -21.08
C ILE A 371 -24.93 -24.43 -21.75
N PRO A 372 -24.75 -23.11 -21.99
CA PRO A 372 -23.51 -22.61 -22.58
C PRO A 372 -22.31 -22.95 -21.69
N LEU A 373 -21.19 -23.36 -22.30
CA LEU A 373 -19.94 -23.75 -21.62
C LEU A 373 -20.02 -25.02 -20.76
N TYR A 374 -21.07 -25.84 -20.87
CA TYR A 374 -21.22 -27.09 -20.12
C TYR A 374 -20.00 -28.01 -20.23
N TYR A 375 -19.46 -28.22 -21.44
CA TYR A 375 -18.31 -29.10 -21.63
C TYR A 375 -17.02 -28.58 -20.96
N ILE A 376 -16.87 -27.26 -20.81
CA ILE A 376 -15.75 -26.67 -20.07
C ILE A 376 -15.92 -26.96 -18.57
N PHE A 377 -17.13 -26.81 -18.05
CA PHE A 377 -17.45 -27.16 -16.67
C PHE A 377 -17.26 -28.66 -16.40
N LYS A 378 -17.74 -29.52 -17.31
CA LYS A 378 -17.55 -30.98 -17.26
C LYS A 378 -16.06 -31.33 -17.16
N LEU A 379 -15.22 -30.75 -18.02
CA LEU A 379 -13.77 -30.98 -18.03
C LEU A 379 -13.11 -30.50 -16.72
N ALA A 380 -13.52 -29.33 -16.20
CA ALA A 380 -13.00 -28.78 -14.95
C ALA A 380 -13.31 -29.66 -13.72
N VAL A 381 -14.54 -30.19 -13.63
CA VAL A 381 -14.95 -31.10 -12.53
C VAL A 381 -14.12 -32.38 -12.52
N PHE A 382 -13.89 -32.97 -13.69
CA PHE A 382 -13.11 -34.21 -13.79
C PHE A 382 -11.61 -33.98 -13.59
N ILE A 383 -11.06 -32.84 -14.04
CA ILE A 383 -9.68 -32.44 -13.69
C ILE A 383 -9.54 -32.29 -12.17
N GLY A 384 -10.52 -31.68 -11.50
CA GLY A 384 -10.53 -31.52 -10.04
C GLY A 384 -10.47 -32.84 -9.26
N LEU A 385 -10.92 -33.94 -9.86
CA LEU A 385 -10.87 -35.28 -9.25
C LEU A 385 -9.47 -35.93 -9.33
N PHE A 386 -8.62 -35.45 -10.25
CA PHE A 386 -7.22 -35.84 -10.38
C PHE A 386 -6.26 -34.96 -9.56
N LEU A 387 -6.71 -33.79 -9.09
CA LEU A 387 -5.92 -32.94 -8.19
C LEU A 387 -6.13 -33.36 -6.73
N PRO A 388 -5.07 -33.52 -5.92
CA PRO A 388 -5.23 -33.71 -4.48
C PRO A 388 -5.88 -32.45 -3.86
N PRO A 389 -6.73 -32.59 -2.83
CA PRO A 389 -7.39 -31.45 -2.20
C PRO A 389 -6.34 -30.51 -1.57
N SER A 390 -6.16 -29.34 -2.17
CA SER A 390 -5.12 -28.35 -1.86
C SER A 390 -5.47 -27.44 -0.68
N ASN A 391 -6.13 -27.96 0.37
CA ASN A 391 -6.39 -27.15 1.55
C ASN A 391 -5.39 -27.49 2.67
N PRO A 392 -4.38 -26.64 2.95
CA PRO A 392 -3.46 -26.84 4.08
C PRO A 392 -4.20 -26.87 5.43
N THR A 393 -5.41 -26.33 5.49
CA THR A 393 -6.33 -26.41 6.64
C THR A 393 -6.90 -27.81 6.86
N ILE A 394 -7.17 -28.60 5.81
CA ILE A 394 -7.73 -29.95 5.95
C ILE A 394 -6.65 -30.94 6.37
N GLU A 395 -5.41 -30.78 5.91
CA GLU A 395 -4.26 -31.59 6.33
C GLU A 395 -3.92 -31.37 7.82
N LEU A 396 -4.05 -30.14 8.31
CA LEU A 396 -3.96 -29.78 9.73
C LEU A 396 -5.07 -30.39 10.58
N ILE A 397 -6.31 -30.42 10.08
CA ILE A 397 -7.46 -31.05 10.75
C ILE A 397 -7.31 -32.58 10.75
N HIS A 398 -6.87 -33.18 9.65
CA HIS A 398 -6.67 -34.63 9.55
C HIS A 398 -5.55 -35.11 10.47
N ASN A 399 -4.44 -34.37 10.56
CA ASN A 399 -3.35 -34.66 11.50
C ASN A 399 -3.73 -34.41 12.97
N LYS A 400 -4.59 -33.43 13.26
CA LYS A 400 -5.14 -33.23 14.61
C LYS A 400 -6.07 -34.37 15.03
N VAL A 401 -6.90 -34.88 14.12
CA VAL A 401 -7.85 -35.97 14.40
C VAL A 401 -7.11 -37.30 14.59
N LYS A 402 -6.06 -37.59 13.80
CA LYS A 402 -5.22 -38.79 13.99
C LYS A 402 -4.51 -38.80 15.35
N ASN A 403 -3.92 -37.67 15.76
CA ASN A 403 -3.22 -37.55 17.04
C ASN A 403 -4.13 -37.62 18.28
N VAL A 404 -5.45 -37.49 18.11
CA VAL A 404 -6.45 -37.63 19.18
C VAL A 404 -6.96 -39.06 19.31
N GLN A 405 -6.78 -39.91 18.29
CA GLN A 405 -7.15 -41.34 18.36
C GLN A 405 -6.01 -42.27 18.80
N GLU A 406 -4.76 -41.78 18.84
CA GLU A 406 -3.58 -42.51 19.34
C GLU A 406 -3.19 -42.13 20.78
N LYS A 407 -4.04 -41.39 21.49
CA LYS A 407 -3.99 -41.19 22.95
C LYS A 407 -5.27 -41.69 23.57
#